data_AF-A0A0F4G8G9-F1
#
_entry.id   AF-A0A0F4G8G9-F1
#
_cell.length_a   1.000
_cell.length_b   1.000
_cell.length_c   1.000
_cell.angle_alpha   90.00
_cell.angle_beta   90.00
_cell.angle_gamma   90.00
#
_symmetry.space_group_name_H-M   'P 1'
#
loop_
_entity.id
_entity.type
_entity.pdbx_description
1 polymer ?
#
loop_
_entity_poly.entity_id
_entity_poly.type
_entity_poly.pdbx_seq_one_letter_code
_entity_poly.pdbx_strand_id
1 'polypeptide(L)'
;MSLVNLANVCSHLQNASLARLGLTSIPYTKWHLSLALLLQKQGFLSQVKLGGASPPASCFAPGPRDNHHVSNHPQGAAGRNPRSPEAALALTVRHGMTRTQLREMGFTHEALEFAQQHSRRSLEDLEAQGWPQQVVRFIADIRAQIEALEEERRSDIERERYEQQTRVREAGESTSRFAGDREAELTPEALQEDVLKHLSPEQREVYIRYSNVSQEELSQVRCDFDTVAAVAGKYALRTELDIKRGGITISAMGLDIPNQSVTLPKEAFEDPKMLDAEGVVTQENRASRRLWLGLKYYESSPVLSKARMISKPTKRILLSSRDLGRVVRGHQAGEVKPLTQIGEIMAVSTDKGIMEARECAERRIGGMPLCRVW
;
A
#
# COMPACT_ATOMS: atom_id res chain seq x y z
N MET A 1 34.99 -19.48 -6.16
CA MET A 1 34.88 -19.01 -4.77
C MET A 1 35.82 -17.83 -4.55
N SER A 2 35.28 -16.64 -4.33
CA SER A 2 36.11 -15.48 -4.01
C SER A 2 36.36 -15.44 -2.50
N LEU A 3 37.52 -15.94 -2.06
CA LEU A 3 37.99 -15.72 -0.68
C LEU A 3 38.16 -14.22 -0.38
N VAL A 4 38.27 -13.37 -1.42
CA VAL A 4 38.28 -11.91 -1.30
C VAL A 4 36.94 -11.41 -0.77
N ASN A 5 35.83 -11.89 -1.35
CA ASN A 5 34.48 -11.51 -0.89
C ASN A 5 34.23 -11.98 0.54
N LEU A 6 34.72 -13.17 0.90
CA LEU A 6 34.62 -13.68 2.26
C LEU A 6 35.43 -12.82 3.26
N ALA A 7 36.63 -12.36 2.88
CA ALA A 7 37.41 -11.46 3.71
C ALA A 7 36.66 -10.13 3.95
N ASN A 8 36.01 -9.58 2.91
CA ASN A 8 35.17 -8.38 3.03
C ASN A 8 33.98 -8.62 3.96
N VAL A 9 33.33 -9.79 3.88
CA VAL A 9 32.23 -10.17 4.78
C VAL A 9 32.71 -10.27 6.24
N CYS A 10 33.85 -10.91 6.48
CA CYS A 10 34.41 -11.01 7.83
C CYS A 10 34.72 -9.62 8.43
N SER A 11 35.37 -8.75 7.66
CA SER A 11 35.65 -7.37 8.07
C SER A 11 34.37 -6.58 8.30
N HIS A 12 33.38 -6.71 7.42
CA HIS A 12 32.08 -6.03 7.56
C HIS A 12 31.35 -6.45 8.84
N LEU A 13 31.25 -7.77 9.10
CA LEU A 13 30.61 -8.30 10.31
C LEU A 13 31.31 -7.82 11.58
N GLN A 14 32.64 -7.86 11.60
CA GLN A 14 33.41 -7.37 12.74
C GLN A 14 33.16 -5.86 12.97
N ASN A 15 33.24 -5.04 11.92
CA ASN A 15 33.07 -3.59 12.04
C ASN A 15 31.65 -3.23 12.49
N ALA A 16 30.64 -3.87 11.90
CA ALA A 16 29.26 -3.60 12.26
C ALA A 16 28.90 -4.07 13.67
N SER A 17 29.49 -5.20 14.10
CA SER A 17 29.35 -5.70 15.46
C SER A 17 29.98 -4.74 16.48
N LEU A 18 31.19 -4.28 16.23
CA LEU A 18 31.88 -3.29 17.07
C LEU A 18 31.16 -1.93 17.09
N ALA A 19 30.52 -1.54 15.97
CA ALA A 19 29.68 -0.34 15.88
C ALA A 19 28.32 -0.48 16.58
N ARG A 20 28.02 -1.63 17.19
CA ARG A 20 26.77 -1.90 17.94
C ARG A 20 25.49 -1.77 17.10
N LEU A 21 25.55 -2.14 15.82
CA LEU A 21 24.37 -2.18 14.95
C LEU A 21 23.49 -3.41 15.25
N GLY A 22 22.18 -3.25 15.45
CA GLY A 22 21.28 -4.41 15.65
C GLY A 22 21.12 -5.30 14.42
N LEU A 23 21.24 -4.73 13.22
CA LEU A 23 20.99 -5.39 11.94
C LEU A 23 22.02 -4.95 10.90
N THR A 24 22.47 -5.88 10.06
CA THR A 24 23.43 -5.62 8.98
C THR A 24 23.06 -6.39 7.73
N SER A 25 23.68 -6.09 6.58
CA SER A 25 23.43 -6.84 5.36
C SER A 25 24.68 -7.13 4.56
N ILE A 26 24.78 -8.34 4.02
CA ILE A 26 25.87 -8.79 3.14
C ILE A 26 25.33 -9.23 1.78
N PRO A 27 26.10 -9.16 0.68
CA PRO A 27 25.64 -9.60 -0.63
C PRO A 27 25.28 -11.09 -0.63
N TYR A 28 24.18 -11.45 -1.28
CA TYR A 28 23.72 -12.83 -1.33
C TYR A 28 24.63 -13.71 -2.20
N THR A 29 25.12 -14.80 -1.60
CA THR A 29 25.63 -15.96 -2.33
C THR A 29 25.23 -17.22 -1.56
N LYS A 30 25.12 -18.37 -2.24
CA LYS A 30 24.87 -19.66 -1.56
C LYS A 30 25.92 -19.94 -0.46
N TRP A 31 27.16 -19.49 -0.68
CA TRP A 31 28.26 -19.63 0.28
C TRP A 31 28.13 -18.72 1.49
N HIS A 32 27.80 -17.44 1.29
CA HIS A 32 27.55 -16.53 2.40
C HIS A 32 26.34 -16.99 3.23
N LEU A 33 25.30 -17.53 2.58
CA LEU A 33 24.15 -18.09 3.28
C LEU A 33 24.56 -19.28 4.15
N SER A 34 25.33 -20.23 3.60
CA SER A 34 25.81 -21.39 4.37
C SER A 34 26.66 -20.97 5.57
N LEU A 35 27.51 -19.95 5.44
CA LEU A 35 28.31 -19.44 6.54
C LEU A 35 27.44 -18.73 7.58
N ALA A 36 26.52 -17.87 7.14
CA ALA A 36 25.60 -17.16 8.03
C ALA A 36 24.72 -18.13 8.83
N LEU A 37 24.21 -19.20 8.20
CA LEU A 37 23.46 -20.26 8.88
C LEU A 37 24.33 -21.00 9.91
N LEU A 38 25.61 -21.26 9.60
CA LEU A 38 26.54 -21.82 10.58
C LEU A 38 26.73 -20.86 11.77
N LEU A 39 26.94 -19.57 11.53
CA LEU A 39 27.08 -18.57 12.59
C LEU A 39 25.80 -18.45 13.43
N GLN A 40 24.63 -18.57 12.81
CA GLN A 40 23.34 -18.61 13.51
C GLN A 40 23.21 -19.88 14.37
N LYS A 41 23.55 -21.06 13.83
CA LYS A 41 23.56 -22.35 14.56
C LYS A 41 24.49 -22.31 15.78
N GLN A 42 25.64 -21.65 15.65
CA GLN A 42 26.61 -21.48 16.74
C GLN A 42 26.29 -20.30 17.68
N GLY A 43 25.17 -19.61 17.46
CA GLY A 43 24.67 -18.59 18.38
C GLY A 43 25.26 -17.18 18.18
N PHE A 44 26.15 -16.95 17.22
CA PHE A 44 26.74 -15.62 16.92
C PHE A 44 25.75 -14.64 16.30
N LEU A 45 24.83 -15.14 15.47
CA LEU A 45 23.76 -14.35 14.85
C LEU A 45 22.41 -14.69 15.48
N SER A 46 21.50 -13.71 15.55
CA SER A 46 20.11 -13.93 15.99
C SER A 46 19.24 -14.46 14.84
N GLN A 47 19.37 -13.86 13.67
CA GLN A 47 18.56 -14.20 12.50
C GLN A 47 19.35 -14.04 11.20
N VAL A 48 18.96 -14.83 10.20
CA VAL A 48 19.45 -14.75 8.82
C VAL A 48 18.23 -14.72 7.91
N LYS A 49 18.06 -13.61 7.19
CA LYS A 49 16.91 -13.38 6.30
C LYS A 49 17.38 -13.01 4.90
N LEU A 50 16.68 -13.49 3.89
CA LEU A 50 16.96 -13.15 2.50
C LEU A 50 16.02 -12.03 2.05
N GLY A 51 16.58 -10.90 1.61
CA GLY A 51 15.81 -9.71 1.22
C GLY A 51 16.45 -8.92 0.08
N GLY A 52 15.84 -7.79 -0.24
CA GLY A 52 16.34 -6.84 -1.23
C GLY A 52 17.39 -5.90 -0.66
N ALA A 53 17.48 -4.70 -1.25
CA ALA A 53 18.34 -3.63 -0.75
C ALA A 53 17.85 -3.05 0.59
N SER A 54 16.55 -3.21 0.89
CA SER A 54 15.90 -2.85 2.13
C SER A 54 15.73 -4.08 3.05
N PRO A 55 15.73 -3.90 4.38
CA PRO A 55 15.51 -5.00 5.32
C PRO A 55 14.07 -5.49 5.20
N PRO A 56 13.85 -6.82 5.11
CA PRO A 56 12.50 -7.36 5.11
C PRO A 56 11.84 -7.08 6.46
N ALA A 57 10.54 -6.84 6.47
CA ALA A 57 9.82 -6.49 7.69
C ALA A 57 9.93 -7.56 8.80
N SER A 58 10.11 -8.83 8.42
CA SER A 58 10.30 -9.92 9.37
C SER A 58 11.63 -9.87 10.14
N CYS A 59 12.57 -9.01 9.75
CA CYS A 59 13.78 -8.74 10.54
C CYS A 59 13.47 -7.97 11.83
N PHE A 60 12.35 -7.28 11.89
CA PHE A 60 11.93 -6.54 13.07
C PHE A 60 10.98 -7.41 13.88
N ALA A 61 11.01 -7.26 15.20
CA ALA A 61 9.99 -7.87 16.04
C ALA A 61 8.62 -7.40 15.53
N PRO A 62 7.60 -8.28 15.44
CA PRO A 62 6.25 -7.82 15.19
C PRO A 62 5.94 -6.81 16.30
N GLY A 63 5.75 -5.54 15.92
CA GLY A 63 5.32 -4.53 16.87
C GLY A 63 3.98 -4.93 17.50
N PRO A 64 3.53 -4.19 18.51
CA PRO A 64 2.14 -4.32 18.96
C PRO A 64 1.22 -4.25 17.73
N ARG A 65 0.21 -5.13 17.68
CA ARG A 65 -0.82 -5.06 16.63
C ARG A 65 -1.33 -3.63 16.60
N ASP A 66 -1.29 -3.01 15.43
CA ASP A 66 -1.75 -1.64 15.30
C ASP A 66 -3.24 -1.61 15.64
N ASN A 67 -3.62 -0.82 16.65
CA ASN A 67 -5.02 -0.56 16.94
C ASN A 67 -5.60 0.50 15.98
N HIS A 68 -4.84 0.95 14.97
CA HIS A 68 -5.23 1.91 13.93
C HIS A 68 -5.61 3.30 14.48
N HIS A 69 -5.38 3.55 15.76
CA HIS A 69 -5.73 4.80 16.46
C HIS A 69 -4.54 5.70 16.79
N VAL A 70 -3.29 5.22 16.68
CA VAL A 70 -2.11 5.97 17.18
C VAL A 70 -0.92 5.94 16.22
N SER A 71 -0.64 4.81 15.55
CA SER A 71 0.44 4.71 14.56
C SER A 71 -0.12 4.59 13.15
N ASN A 72 0.54 5.26 12.20
CA ASN A 72 0.18 5.18 10.77
C ASN A 72 1.21 4.41 9.94
N HIS A 73 2.13 3.69 10.60
CA HIS A 73 3.20 2.98 9.92
C HIS A 73 2.80 1.51 9.72
N PRO A 74 2.69 1.02 8.47
CA PRO A 74 2.37 -0.39 8.23
C PRO A 74 3.57 -1.25 8.64
N GLN A 75 3.55 -1.83 9.83
CA GLN A 75 4.56 -2.82 10.21
C GLN A 75 4.31 -4.13 9.45
N GLY A 76 4.99 -4.26 8.32
CA GLY A 76 5.21 -5.51 7.59
C GLY A 76 4.06 -6.03 6.74
N ALA A 77 4.30 -7.20 6.14
CA ALA A 77 3.35 -7.89 5.26
C ALA A 77 2.03 -8.28 5.96
N ALA A 78 2.04 -8.38 7.29
CA ALA A 78 0.86 -8.66 8.12
C ALA A 78 -0.05 -7.43 8.33
N GLY A 79 0.41 -6.21 8.00
CA GLY A 79 -0.35 -4.97 8.14
C GLY A 79 -1.17 -4.56 6.91
N ARG A 80 -1.20 -5.38 5.84
CA ARG A 80 -2.06 -5.15 4.68
C ARG A 80 -3.37 -5.92 4.81
N ASN A 81 -4.13 -5.69 5.89
CA ASN A 81 -5.48 -6.22 5.96
C ASN A 81 -6.29 -5.62 4.80
N PRO A 82 -6.81 -6.43 3.85
CA PRO A 82 -7.57 -5.91 2.72
C PRO A 82 -8.87 -5.22 3.16
N ARG A 83 -9.29 -5.43 4.41
CA ARG A 83 -10.48 -4.84 5.02
C ARG A 83 -10.15 -3.82 6.13
N SER A 84 -8.99 -3.16 6.05
CA SER A 84 -8.64 -2.09 7.00
C SER A 84 -9.47 -0.81 6.78
N PRO A 85 -9.57 0.08 7.79
CA PRO A 85 -10.19 1.39 7.63
C PRO A 85 -9.55 2.23 6.51
N GLU A 86 -8.23 2.16 6.35
CA GLU A 86 -7.52 2.85 5.26
C GLU A 86 -7.85 2.24 3.89
N ALA A 87 -8.09 0.93 3.82
CA ALA A 87 -8.56 0.28 2.60
C ALA A 87 -9.98 0.73 2.22
N ALA A 88 -10.88 0.84 3.19
CA ALA A 88 -12.21 1.41 2.97
C ALA A 88 -12.11 2.86 2.47
N LEU A 89 -11.30 3.69 3.15
CA LEU A 89 -11.05 5.07 2.75
C LEU A 89 -10.49 5.15 1.32
N ALA A 90 -9.51 4.32 0.98
CA ALA A 90 -8.94 4.29 -0.37
C ALA A 90 -10.00 3.96 -1.44
N LEU A 91 -10.86 2.96 -1.21
CA LEU A 91 -11.93 2.58 -2.13
C LEU A 91 -12.97 3.70 -2.31
N THR A 92 -13.35 4.39 -1.23
CA THR A 92 -14.26 5.56 -1.33
C THR A 92 -13.65 6.67 -2.16
N VAL A 93 -12.39 7.04 -1.88
CA VAL A 93 -11.68 8.16 -2.52
C VAL A 93 -11.38 7.89 -3.99
N ARG A 94 -11.00 6.65 -4.34
CA ARG A 94 -10.62 6.28 -5.71
C ARG A 94 -11.81 5.98 -6.60
N HIS A 95 -12.78 5.24 -6.09
CA HIS A 95 -13.88 4.70 -6.90
C HIS A 95 -15.24 5.32 -6.58
N GLY A 96 -15.35 6.14 -5.52
CA GLY A 96 -16.63 6.69 -5.09
C GLY A 96 -17.56 5.63 -4.50
N MET A 97 -17.02 4.55 -3.92
CA MET A 97 -17.84 3.47 -3.36
C MET A 97 -18.73 3.95 -2.22
N THR A 98 -19.98 3.49 -2.20
CA THR A 98 -20.95 3.83 -1.16
C THR A 98 -20.78 2.95 0.08
N ARG A 99 -21.33 3.40 1.21
CA ARG A 99 -21.30 2.65 2.48
C ARG A 99 -21.93 1.26 2.36
N THR A 100 -22.97 1.11 1.54
CA THR A 100 -23.64 -0.18 1.29
C THR A 100 -22.73 -1.13 0.52
N GLN A 101 -22.08 -0.66 -0.55
CA GLN A 101 -21.13 -1.45 -1.33
C GLN A 101 -19.95 -1.93 -0.48
N LEU A 102 -19.38 -1.06 0.35
CA LEU A 102 -18.31 -1.46 1.26
C LEU A 102 -18.79 -2.47 2.33
N ARG A 103 -20.03 -2.34 2.82
CA ARG A 103 -20.60 -3.31 3.74
C ARG A 103 -20.75 -4.69 3.10
N GLU A 104 -21.19 -4.76 1.84
CA GLU A 104 -21.29 -6.01 1.07
C GLU A 104 -19.92 -6.66 0.85
N MET A 105 -18.87 -5.84 0.67
CA MET A 105 -17.48 -6.32 0.59
C MET A 105 -16.94 -6.86 1.93
N GLY A 106 -17.68 -6.70 3.03
CA GLY A 106 -17.39 -7.27 4.34
C GLY A 106 -16.55 -6.39 5.27
N PHE A 107 -16.51 -5.08 5.04
CA PHE A 107 -15.85 -4.13 5.95
C PHE A 107 -16.60 -4.00 7.28
N THR A 108 -15.87 -3.71 8.37
CA THR A 108 -16.45 -3.50 9.70
C THR A 108 -17.16 -2.15 9.80
N HIS A 109 -18.06 -2.00 10.78
CA HIS A 109 -18.78 -0.74 10.99
C HIS A 109 -17.83 0.44 11.25
N GLU A 110 -16.81 0.22 12.09
CA GLU A 110 -15.78 1.22 12.41
C GLU A 110 -15.02 1.66 11.15
N ALA A 111 -14.66 0.73 10.26
CA ALA A 111 -14.00 1.05 9.01
C ALA A 111 -14.88 1.88 8.06
N LEU A 112 -16.19 1.62 8.05
CA LEU A 112 -17.16 2.39 7.26
C LEU A 112 -17.30 3.83 7.79
N GLU A 113 -17.40 4.01 9.11
CA GLU A 113 -17.48 5.33 9.75
C GLU A 113 -16.20 6.13 9.53
N PHE A 114 -15.05 5.49 9.73
CA PHE A 114 -13.74 6.09 9.46
C PHE A 114 -13.62 6.58 8.01
N ALA A 115 -14.00 5.73 7.05
CA ALA A 115 -13.97 6.10 5.64
C ALA A 115 -14.88 7.29 5.35
N GLN A 116 -16.13 7.29 5.85
CA GLN A 116 -17.07 8.39 5.63
C GLN A 116 -16.61 9.71 6.25
N GLN A 117 -16.02 9.66 7.45
CA GLN A 117 -15.55 10.84 8.16
C GLN A 117 -14.36 11.49 7.44
N HIS A 118 -13.43 10.68 6.92
CA HIS A 118 -12.19 11.19 6.33
C HIS A 118 -12.21 11.32 4.80
N SER A 119 -13.23 10.77 4.12
CA SER A 119 -13.38 10.91 2.68
C SER A 119 -14.00 12.25 2.29
N ARG A 120 -14.84 12.85 3.12
CA ARG A 120 -15.56 14.10 2.81
C ARG A 120 -14.63 15.32 2.93
N ARG A 121 -14.75 16.26 2.00
CA ARG A 121 -14.16 17.61 2.13
C ARG A 121 -14.96 18.44 3.12
N SER A 122 -14.34 19.46 3.70
CA SER A 122 -15.09 20.42 4.52
C SER A 122 -15.98 21.30 3.65
N LEU A 123 -17.04 21.87 4.23
CA LEU A 123 -17.88 22.84 3.53
C LEU A 123 -17.09 24.06 3.07
N GLU A 124 -16.17 24.54 3.92
CA GLU A 124 -15.30 25.68 3.65
C GLU A 124 -14.41 25.43 2.42
N ASP A 125 -13.88 24.22 2.27
CA ASP A 125 -13.08 23.84 1.09
C ASP A 125 -13.90 23.85 -0.21
N LEU A 126 -15.19 23.50 -0.14
CA LEU A 126 -16.09 23.51 -1.29
C LEU A 126 -16.54 24.93 -1.63
N GLU A 127 -16.82 25.75 -0.62
CA GLU A 127 -17.09 27.20 -0.79
C GLU A 127 -15.88 27.90 -1.45
N ALA A 128 -14.66 27.61 -1.00
CA ALA A 128 -13.43 28.17 -1.57
C ALA A 128 -13.19 27.77 -3.04
N GLN A 129 -13.68 26.61 -3.45
CA GLN A 129 -13.63 26.14 -4.85
C GLN A 129 -14.76 26.71 -5.73
N GLY A 130 -15.69 27.47 -5.15
CA GLY A 130 -16.80 28.08 -5.88
C GLY A 130 -17.92 27.11 -6.25
N TRP A 131 -18.07 26.00 -5.50
CA TRP A 131 -19.18 25.07 -5.70
C TRP A 131 -20.58 25.66 -5.44
N PRO A 132 -20.79 26.61 -4.51
CA PRO A 132 -22.10 27.24 -4.34
C PRO A 132 -22.62 27.89 -5.63
N GLN A 133 -21.75 28.57 -6.40
CA GLN A 133 -22.16 29.14 -7.69
C GLN A 133 -22.49 28.07 -8.73
N GLN A 134 -21.83 26.91 -8.66
CA GLN A 134 -22.15 25.77 -9.55
C GLN A 134 -23.52 25.16 -9.24
N VAL A 135 -23.99 25.19 -7.99
CA VAL A 135 -25.36 24.77 -7.64
C VAL A 135 -26.40 25.67 -8.31
N VAL A 136 -26.19 26.99 -8.27
CA VAL A 136 -27.08 27.96 -8.94
C VAL A 136 -27.11 27.70 -10.44
N ARG A 137 -25.93 27.50 -11.04
CA ARG A 137 -25.81 27.18 -12.47
C ARG A 137 -26.49 25.86 -12.81
N PHE A 138 -26.30 24.83 -12.01
CA PHE A 138 -26.93 23.52 -12.20
C PHE A 138 -28.47 23.62 -12.23
N ILE A 139 -29.06 24.37 -11.29
CA ILE A 139 -30.52 24.59 -11.26
C ILE A 139 -30.98 25.37 -12.51
N ALA A 140 -30.23 26.41 -12.90
CA ALA A 140 -30.53 27.19 -14.11
C ALA A 140 -30.43 26.34 -15.39
N ASP A 141 -29.41 25.48 -15.49
CA ASP A 141 -29.21 24.57 -16.63
C ASP A 141 -30.37 23.57 -16.74
N ILE A 142 -30.88 23.03 -15.62
CA ILE A 142 -32.07 22.14 -15.64
C ILE A 142 -33.31 22.89 -16.09
N ARG A 143 -33.53 24.13 -15.60
CA ARG A 143 -34.67 24.95 -16.04
C ARG A 143 -34.62 25.21 -17.54
N ALA A 144 -33.45 25.58 -18.06
CA ALA A 144 -33.25 25.79 -19.48
C ALA A 144 -33.49 24.50 -20.30
N GLN A 145 -33.14 23.32 -19.78
CA GLN A 145 -33.44 22.05 -20.44
C GLN A 145 -34.95 21.74 -20.47
N ILE A 146 -35.67 22.04 -19.40
CA ILE A 146 -37.14 21.88 -19.34
C ILE A 146 -37.80 22.83 -20.34
N GLU A 147 -37.39 24.10 -20.38
CA GLU A 147 -37.90 25.10 -21.33
C GLU A 147 -37.63 24.69 -22.78
N ALA A 148 -36.40 24.25 -23.09
CA ALA A 148 -36.05 23.78 -24.43
C ALA A 148 -36.88 22.54 -24.84
N LEU A 149 -37.10 21.59 -23.92
CA LEU A 149 -37.91 20.40 -24.19
C LEU A 149 -39.39 20.77 -24.40
N GLU A 150 -39.90 21.74 -23.66
CA GLU A 150 -41.25 22.29 -23.85
C GLU A 150 -41.40 22.90 -25.25
N GLU A 151 -40.44 23.72 -25.67
CA GLU A 151 -40.41 24.35 -27.00
C GLU A 151 -40.34 23.32 -28.14
N GLU A 152 -39.52 22.27 -27.99
CA GLU A 152 -39.43 21.17 -28.96
C GLU A 152 -40.76 20.42 -29.09
N ARG A 153 -41.34 19.97 -27.97
CA ARG A 153 -42.62 19.24 -27.98
C ARG A 153 -43.76 20.09 -28.53
N ARG A 154 -43.78 21.37 -28.18
CA ARG A 154 -44.78 22.32 -28.69
C ARG A 154 -44.65 22.51 -30.19
N SER A 155 -43.42 22.66 -30.69
CA SER A 155 -43.13 22.78 -32.13
C SER A 155 -43.55 21.53 -32.90
N ASP A 156 -43.33 20.34 -32.34
CA ASP A 156 -43.72 19.08 -32.98
C ASP A 156 -45.25 18.91 -33.02
N ILE A 157 -45.96 19.28 -31.95
CA ILE A 157 -47.43 19.29 -31.94
C ILE A 157 -47.98 20.28 -32.98
N GLU A 158 -47.36 21.46 -33.14
CA GLU A 158 -47.76 22.44 -34.15
C GLU A 158 -47.50 21.95 -35.59
N ARG A 159 -46.37 21.29 -35.84
CA ARG A 159 -46.07 20.64 -37.14
C ARG A 159 -47.09 19.56 -37.46
N GLU A 160 -47.40 18.69 -36.51
CA GLU A 160 -48.37 17.61 -36.70
C GLU A 160 -49.79 18.15 -36.92
N ARG A 161 -50.19 19.21 -36.21
CA ARG A 161 -51.45 19.91 -36.47
C ARG A 161 -51.51 20.48 -37.89
N TYR A 162 -50.41 21.06 -38.38
CA TYR A 162 -50.33 21.57 -39.75
C TYR A 162 -50.40 20.43 -40.79
N GLU A 163 -49.67 19.34 -40.58
CA GLU A 163 -49.74 18.14 -41.43
C GLU A 163 -51.14 17.52 -41.43
N GLN A 164 -51.80 17.43 -40.27
CA GLN A 164 -53.17 16.94 -40.16
C GLN A 164 -54.16 17.86 -40.87
N GLN A 165 -54.06 19.18 -40.72
CA GLN A 165 -54.92 20.14 -41.45
C GLN A 165 -54.72 20.05 -42.97
N THR A 166 -53.48 19.83 -43.42
CA THR A 166 -53.16 19.66 -44.84
C THR A 166 -53.74 18.34 -45.36
N ARG A 167 -53.56 17.22 -44.63
CA ARG A 167 -54.16 15.92 -44.98
C ARG A 167 -55.68 15.93 -44.95
N VAL A 168 -56.32 16.62 -44.00
CA VAL A 168 -57.79 16.78 -43.95
C VAL A 168 -58.29 17.61 -45.14
N ARG A 169 -57.55 18.64 -45.55
CA ARG A 169 -57.84 19.43 -46.77
C ARG A 169 -57.69 18.61 -48.05
N GLU A 170 -56.73 17.69 -48.12
CA GLU A 170 -56.44 16.89 -49.32
C GLU A 170 -57.24 15.58 -49.40
N ALA A 171 -57.59 14.94 -48.28
CA ALA A 171 -58.20 13.60 -48.25
C ALA A 171 -59.65 13.53 -47.73
N GLY A 172 -60.23 14.62 -47.21
CA GLY A 172 -61.66 14.68 -46.89
C GLY A 172 -62.15 13.72 -45.78
N GLU A 173 -61.27 13.19 -44.94
CA GLU A 173 -61.64 12.36 -43.78
C GLU A 173 -61.45 13.09 -42.45
N SER A 174 -62.48 13.00 -41.60
CA SER A 174 -62.54 13.64 -40.28
C SER A 174 -62.02 12.69 -39.20
N THR A 175 -60.72 12.72 -38.91
CA THR A 175 -60.16 12.04 -37.73
C THR A 175 -59.82 13.04 -36.64
N SER A 176 -60.77 13.28 -35.73
CA SER A 176 -60.64 14.26 -34.63
C SER A 176 -60.22 13.66 -33.28
N ARG A 177 -59.64 12.45 -33.23
CA ARG A 177 -59.45 11.69 -31.98
C ARG A 177 -58.01 11.50 -31.48
N PHE A 178 -56.99 12.03 -32.18
CA PHE A 178 -55.58 11.85 -31.77
C PHE A 178 -54.91 13.07 -31.10
N ALA A 179 -55.50 14.27 -31.20
CA ALA A 179 -54.85 15.50 -30.68
C ALA A 179 -54.83 15.56 -29.14
N GLY A 180 -55.82 14.96 -28.46
CA GLY A 180 -55.93 15.02 -26.99
C GLY A 180 -54.87 14.21 -26.22
N ASP A 181 -54.37 13.12 -26.81
CA ASP A 181 -53.42 12.23 -26.12
C ASP A 181 -52.00 12.82 -26.04
N ARG A 182 -51.60 13.65 -27.03
CA ARG A 182 -50.28 14.31 -27.04
C ARG A 182 -50.25 15.64 -26.30
N GLU A 183 -51.39 16.31 -26.17
CA GLU A 183 -51.50 17.52 -25.32
C GLU A 183 -51.26 17.19 -23.83
N ALA A 184 -51.46 15.94 -23.41
CA ALA A 184 -51.10 15.47 -22.07
C ALA A 184 -49.57 15.43 -21.82
N GLU A 185 -48.75 15.30 -22.88
CA GLU A 185 -47.28 15.25 -22.81
C GLU A 185 -46.61 16.62 -22.60
N LEU A 186 -47.40 17.70 -22.67
CA LEU A 186 -47.00 19.10 -22.39
C LEU A 186 -47.22 19.51 -20.92
N THR A 187 -47.70 18.61 -20.06
CA THR A 187 -47.87 18.94 -18.65
C THR A 187 -46.50 19.25 -18.01
N PRO A 188 -46.36 20.32 -17.21
CA PRO A 188 -45.09 20.68 -16.57
C PRO A 188 -44.47 19.54 -15.76
N GLU A 189 -45.32 18.71 -15.16
CA GLU A 189 -44.92 17.54 -14.37
C GLU A 189 -44.28 16.45 -15.25
N ALA A 190 -44.82 16.18 -16.44
CA ALA A 190 -44.28 15.18 -17.36
C ALA A 190 -42.94 15.60 -17.95
N LEU A 191 -42.81 16.88 -18.33
CA LEU A 191 -41.56 17.47 -18.82
C LEU A 191 -40.47 17.43 -17.75
N GLN A 192 -40.83 17.77 -16.51
CA GLN A 192 -39.93 17.67 -15.36
C GLN A 192 -39.48 16.24 -15.13
N GLU A 193 -40.40 15.27 -15.14
CA GLU A 193 -40.06 13.87 -14.92
C GLU A 193 -39.09 13.35 -15.99
N ASP A 194 -39.27 13.75 -17.25
CA ASP A 194 -38.41 13.33 -18.34
C ASP A 194 -36.98 13.87 -18.24
N VAL A 195 -36.81 15.13 -17.84
CA VAL A 195 -35.46 15.70 -17.59
C VAL A 195 -34.84 15.09 -16.33
N LEU A 196 -35.63 14.93 -15.26
CA LEU A 196 -35.16 14.40 -13.98
C LEU A 196 -34.75 12.93 -14.05
N LYS A 197 -35.29 12.12 -14.98
CA LYS A 197 -34.92 10.71 -15.18
C LYS A 197 -33.42 10.49 -15.40
N HIS A 198 -32.71 11.47 -15.96
CA HIS A 198 -31.27 11.37 -16.24
C HIS A 198 -30.38 11.75 -15.06
N LEU A 199 -30.93 12.36 -14.02
CA LEU A 199 -30.20 12.85 -12.85
C LEU A 199 -30.13 11.81 -11.72
N SER A 200 -29.09 11.92 -10.89
CA SER A 200 -28.94 11.09 -9.69
C SER A 200 -30.05 11.40 -8.67
N PRO A 201 -30.43 10.46 -7.79
CA PRO A 201 -31.50 10.69 -6.81
C PRO A 201 -31.20 11.90 -5.90
N GLU A 202 -29.95 12.08 -5.49
CA GLU A 202 -29.50 13.21 -4.68
C GLU A 202 -29.64 14.55 -5.43
N GLN A 203 -29.31 14.58 -6.72
CA GLN A 203 -29.46 15.75 -7.57
C GLN A 203 -30.94 16.12 -7.81
N ARG A 204 -31.82 15.13 -7.93
CA ARG A 204 -33.27 15.35 -8.05
C ARG A 204 -33.83 16.02 -6.81
N GLU A 205 -33.44 15.56 -5.62
CA GLU A 205 -33.87 16.17 -4.36
C GLU A 205 -33.42 17.63 -4.24
N VAL A 206 -32.19 17.94 -4.67
CA VAL A 206 -31.70 19.33 -4.72
C VAL A 206 -32.57 20.18 -5.65
N TYR A 207 -32.86 19.69 -6.86
CA TYR A 207 -33.70 20.43 -7.79
C TYR A 207 -35.10 20.66 -7.23
N ILE A 208 -35.77 19.63 -6.69
CA ILE A 208 -37.12 19.73 -6.11
C ILE A 208 -37.15 20.74 -4.96
N ARG A 209 -36.11 20.77 -4.12
CA ARG A 209 -36.02 21.71 -3.00
C ARG A 209 -35.97 23.17 -3.45
N TYR A 210 -35.28 23.44 -4.56
CA TYR A 210 -35.01 24.79 -5.05
C TYR A 210 -35.76 25.16 -6.33
N SER A 211 -36.69 24.32 -6.79
CA SER A 211 -37.39 24.48 -8.07
C SER A 211 -38.13 25.81 -8.18
N ASN A 212 -38.66 26.30 -7.06
CA ASN A 212 -39.52 27.50 -7.00
C ASN A 212 -38.77 28.79 -6.63
N VAL A 213 -37.46 28.72 -6.36
CA VAL A 213 -36.66 29.87 -5.90
C VAL A 213 -36.06 30.61 -7.09
N SER A 214 -36.14 31.94 -7.12
CA SER A 214 -35.54 32.71 -8.22
C SER A 214 -34.01 32.61 -8.23
N GLN A 215 -33.38 32.84 -9.39
CA GLN A 215 -31.93 32.73 -9.52
C GLN A 215 -31.17 33.75 -8.64
N GLU A 216 -31.73 34.95 -8.46
CA GLU A 216 -31.16 36.01 -7.63
C GLU A 216 -31.19 35.63 -6.15
N GLU A 217 -32.30 35.07 -5.67
CA GLU A 217 -32.42 34.55 -4.31
C GLU A 217 -31.48 33.37 -4.07
N LEU A 218 -31.36 32.44 -5.03
CA LEU A 218 -30.45 31.29 -4.94
C LEU A 218 -28.98 31.71 -4.80
N SER A 219 -28.59 32.84 -5.39
CA SER A 219 -27.23 33.37 -5.27
C SER A 219 -26.89 33.88 -3.87
N GLN A 220 -27.90 34.24 -3.08
CA GLN A 220 -27.76 34.79 -1.72
C GLN A 220 -27.96 33.71 -0.65
N VAL A 221 -28.61 32.60 -0.99
CA VAL A 221 -28.84 31.49 -0.07
C VAL A 221 -27.55 30.72 0.17
N ARG A 222 -27.18 30.58 1.46
CA ARG A 222 -26.11 29.68 1.85
C ARG A 222 -26.60 28.24 1.74
N CYS A 223 -26.02 27.48 0.82
CA CYS A 223 -26.36 26.09 0.61
C CYS A 223 -25.76 25.19 1.70
N ASP A 224 -26.54 24.20 2.15
CA ASP A 224 -26.07 23.17 3.06
C ASP A 224 -25.01 22.27 2.39
N PHE A 225 -24.17 21.61 3.20
CA PHE A 225 -23.15 20.68 2.70
C PHE A 225 -23.75 19.59 1.81
N ASP A 226 -24.88 19.00 2.20
CA ASP A 226 -25.49 17.91 1.43
C ASP A 226 -25.97 18.39 0.04
N THR A 227 -26.49 19.62 -0.05
CA THR A 227 -26.88 20.25 -1.32
C THR A 227 -25.66 20.46 -2.22
N VAL A 228 -24.58 21.02 -1.67
CA VAL A 228 -23.34 21.26 -2.42
C VAL A 228 -22.69 19.94 -2.82
N ALA A 229 -22.71 18.93 -1.95
CA ALA A 229 -22.13 17.63 -2.18
C ALA A 229 -22.87 16.83 -3.26
N ALA A 230 -24.20 16.90 -3.30
CA ALA A 230 -25.01 16.25 -4.33
C ALA A 230 -24.70 16.78 -5.75
N VAL A 231 -24.46 18.09 -5.88
CA VAL A 231 -24.05 18.69 -7.16
C VAL A 231 -22.57 18.43 -7.47
N ALA A 232 -21.69 18.51 -6.46
CA ALA A 232 -20.26 18.26 -6.62
C ALA A 232 -19.93 16.79 -6.91
N GLY A 233 -20.76 15.84 -6.49
CA GLY A 233 -20.59 14.41 -6.71
C GLY A 233 -19.21 13.93 -6.24
N LYS A 234 -18.36 13.50 -7.19
CA LYS A 234 -17.00 13.03 -6.88
C LYS A 234 -16.11 14.11 -6.25
N TYR A 235 -16.35 15.39 -6.56
CA TYR A 235 -15.53 16.49 -6.06
C TYR A 235 -15.82 16.86 -4.60
N ALA A 236 -16.92 16.36 -4.03
CA ALA A 236 -17.18 16.43 -2.60
C ALA A 236 -16.28 15.50 -1.78
N LEU A 237 -15.67 14.50 -2.43
CA LEU A 237 -14.68 13.63 -1.81
C LEU A 237 -13.28 14.26 -1.91
N ARG A 238 -12.48 14.06 -0.86
CA ARG A 238 -11.04 14.38 -0.86
C ARG A 238 -10.34 13.47 -1.86
N THR A 239 -9.31 13.99 -2.52
CA THR A 239 -8.44 13.16 -3.36
C THR A 239 -7.37 12.48 -2.51
N GLU A 240 -6.74 11.42 -3.04
CA GLU A 240 -5.61 10.79 -2.36
C GLU A 240 -4.47 11.76 -2.08
N LEU A 241 -4.27 12.71 -2.99
CA LEU A 241 -3.21 13.69 -2.90
C LEU A 241 -3.52 14.70 -1.78
N ASP A 242 -4.79 15.07 -1.60
CA ASP A 242 -5.24 15.90 -0.47
C ASP A 242 -5.06 15.16 0.86
N ILE A 243 -5.33 13.85 0.91
CA ILE A 243 -5.13 13.03 2.11
C ILE A 243 -3.63 12.91 2.43
N LYS A 244 -2.79 12.69 1.42
CA LYS A 244 -1.33 12.59 1.62
C LYS A 244 -0.69 13.90 2.07
N ARG A 245 -1.19 15.05 1.59
CA ARG A 245 -0.66 16.38 1.95
C ARG A 245 -1.20 16.90 3.28
N GLY A 246 -2.52 16.79 3.47
CA GLY A 246 -3.21 17.34 4.64
C GLY A 246 -3.34 16.37 5.81
N GLY A 247 -3.06 15.08 5.62
CA GLY A 247 -3.31 14.05 6.62
C GLY A 247 -4.81 13.90 6.96
N ILE A 248 -5.08 13.19 8.04
CA ILE A 248 -6.41 13.07 8.67
C ILE A 248 -6.36 13.55 10.11
N THR A 249 -7.52 13.86 10.67
CA THR A 249 -7.66 14.15 12.09
C THR A 249 -8.07 12.86 12.81
N ILE A 250 -7.26 12.39 13.75
CA ILE A 250 -7.59 11.20 14.55
C ILE A 250 -8.01 11.65 15.94
N SER A 251 -9.14 11.15 16.43
CA SER A 251 -9.53 11.33 17.83
C SER A 251 -9.02 10.16 18.65
N ALA A 252 -8.13 10.43 19.60
CA ALA A 252 -7.58 9.42 20.50
C ALA A 252 -7.60 9.95 21.95
N MET A 253 -8.22 9.19 22.85
CA MET A 253 -8.32 9.55 24.28
C MET A 253 -8.97 10.93 24.53
N GLY A 254 -9.93 11.33 23.69
CA GLY A 254 -10.60 12.63 23.80
C GLY A 254 -9.79 13.82 23.29
N LEU A 255 -8.66 13.57 22.62
CA LEU A 255 -7.86 14.59 21.95
C LEU A 255 -7.91 14.38 20.44
N ASP A 256 -8.24 15.45 19.72
CA ASP A 256 -8.20 15.47 18.26
C ASP A 256 -6.79 15.87 17.80
N ILE A 257 -6.14 14.96 17.09
CA ILE A 257 -4.78 15.12 16.57
C ILE A 257 -4.90 15.37 15.06
N PRO A 258 -4.75 16.63 14.59
CA PRO A 258 -4.85 16.97 13.18
C PRO A 258 -3.59 16.57 12.40
N ASN A 259 -3.70 16.56 11.06
CA ASN A 259 -2.60 16.35 10.11
C ASN A 259 -1.81 15.03 10.27
N GLN A 260 -2.47 14.00 10.78
CA GLN A 260 -1.87 12.68 10.99
C GLN A 260 -1.76 11.94 9.65
N SER A 261 -0.58 11.43 9.31
CA SER A 261 -0.22 10.99 7.95
C SER A 261 -0.73 9.59 7.60
N VAL A 262 -1.76 9.43 6.79
CA VAL A 262 -2.32 8.09 6.47
C VAL A 262 -1.62 7.43 5.29
N THR A 263 -1.31 6.14 5.42
CA THR A 263 -0.79 5.33 4.32
C THR A 263 -1.92 4.50 3.69
N LEU A 264 -2.49 4.98 2.58
CA LEU A 264 -3.52 4.24 1.84
C LEU A 264 -2.91 3.00 1.14
N PRO A 265 -3.60 1.85 1.11
CA PRO A 265 -3.13 0.67 0.41
C PRO A 265 -3.09 0.91 -1.09
N LYS A 266 -2.06 0.42 -1.76
CA LYS A 266 -1.89 0.56 -3.21
C LYS A 266 -2.62 -0.57 -3.96
N GLU A 267 -3.21 -0.26 -5.11
CA GLU A 267 -3.97 -1.25 -5.93
C GLU A 267 -3.05 -2.19 -6.71
N ALA A 268 -1.98 -1.63 -7.26
CA ALA A 268 -1.00 -2.40 -8.01
C ALA A 268 0.04 -3.01 -7.08
N PHE A 269 0.47 -4.23 -7.41
CA PHE A 269 1.63 -4.86 -6.80
C PHE A 269 2.87 -4.01 -7.10
N GLU A 270 3.46 -3.41 -6.05
CA GLU A 270 4.56 -2.42 -6.16
C GLU A 270 5.82 -2.95 -6.84
N ASP A 271 5.97 -4.27 -6.94
CA ASP A 271 7.23 -4.89 -7.29
C ASP A 271 7.04 -6.12 -8.19
N PRO A 272 6.59 -5.95 -9.45
CA PRO A 272 6.37 -7.07 -10.37
C PRO A 272 7.62 -7.96 -10.52
N LYS A 273 8.80 -7.39 -10.28
CA LYS A 273 10.10 -8.06 -10.38
C LYS A 273 10.55 -8.75 -9.08
N MET A 274 9.77 -8.59 -8.00
CA MET A 274 10.04 -9.19 -6.69
C MET A 274 11.47 -8.83 -6.21
N LEU A 275 11.90 -7.58 -6.35
CA LEU A 275 13.16 -7.04 -5.83
C LEU A 275 13.20 -7.00 -4.30
N ASP A 276 12.10 -6.61 -3.65
CA ASP A 276 11.98 -6.43 -2.21
C ASP A 276 11.30 -7.61 -1.51
N ALA A 277 10.66 -8.51 -2.26
CA ALA A 277 10.03 -9.71 -1.72
C ALA A 277 10.99 -10.56 -0.88
N GLU A 278 10.58 -11.01 0.31
CA GLU A 278 11.43 -11.86 1.17
C GLU A 278 11.53 -13.28 0.59
N GLY A 279 12.73 -13.89 0.66
CA GLY A 279 12.91 -15.33 0.39
C GLY A 279 12.91 -15.77 -1.08
N VAL A 280 12.54 -14.91 -2.04
CA VAL A 280 12.45 -15.27 -3.46
C VAL A 280 13.71 -14.87 -4.23
N VAL A 281 14.32 -15.79 -4.98
CA VAL A 281 15.43 -15.45 -5.90
C VAL A 281 14.98 -15.66 -7.34
N THR A 282 14.94 -14.59 -8.12
CA THR A 282 14.66 -14.56 -9.55
C THR A 282 15.91 -14.13 -10.32
N GLN A 283 15.91 -14.27 -11.65
CA GLN A 283 17.03 -13.79 -12.47
C GLN A 283 17.21 -12.27 -12.38
N GLU A 284 16.10 -11.54 -12.28
CA GLU A 284 16.10 -10.08 -12.22
C GLU A 284 16.59 -9.54 -10.87
N ASN A 285 16.26 -10.23 -9.76
CA ASN A 285 16.61 -9.75 -8.42
C ASN A 285 17.95 -10.26 -7.90
N ARG A 286 18.56 -11.29 -8.52
CA ARG A 286 19.76 -11.97 -7.99
C ARG A 286 20.91 -11.03 -7.65
N ALA A 287 21.11 -9.98 -8.44
CA ALA A 287 22.17 -9.00 -8.25
C ALA A 287 21.90 -8.05 -7.06
N SER A 288 20.64 -7.69 -6.82
CA SER A 288 20.24 -6.82 -5.71
C SER A 288 20.02 -7.58 -4.40
N ARG A 289 19.97 -8.92 -4.43
CA ARG A 289 19.74 -9.74 -3.23
C ARG A 289 20.82 -9.59 -2.16
N ARG A 290 20.36 -9.44 -0.93
CA ARG A 290 21.17 -9.34 0.27
C ARG A 290 20.71 -10.33 1.33
N LEU A 291 21.65 -10.75 2.17
CA LEU A 291 21.38 -11.47 3.40
C LEU A 291 21.38 -10.47 4.55
N TRP A 292 20.24 -10.30 5.18
CA TRP A 292 20.06 -9.51 6.37
C TRP A 292 20.36 -10.35 7.60
N LEU A 293 21.28 -9.86 8.43
CA LEU A 293 21.86 -10.58 9.56
C LEU A 293 21.59 -9.79 10.84
N GLY A 294 20.90 -10.42 11.78
CA GLY A 294 20.71 -9.86 13.11
C GLY A 294 21.92 -10.12 13.98
N LEU A 295 22.51 -9.05 14.50
CA LEU A 295 23.67 -9.12 15.40
C LEU A 295 23.20 -9.28 16.85
N LYS A 296 24.02 -9.96 17.65
CA LYS A 296 23.75 -10.24 19.06
C LYS A 296 24.69 -9.47 19.97
N TYR A 297 24.12 -8.99 21.06
CA TYR A 297 24.81 -8.27 22.11
C TYR A 297 24.41 -8.85 23.46
N TYR A 298 25.39 -9.07 24.33
CA TYR A 298 25.19 -9.53 25.69
C TYR A 298 25.97 -8.61 26.62
N GLU A 299 25.31 -8.08 27.67
CA GLU A 299 25.91 -7.12 28.62
C GLU A 299 26.64 -5.95 27.91
N SER A 300 26.00 -5.35 26.90
CA SER A 300 26.57 -4.27 26.07
C SER A 300 27.83 -4.63 25.27
N SER A 301 28.21 -5.91 25.24
CA SER A 301 29.35 -6.43 24.48
C SER A 301 28.86 -7.24 23.26
N PRO A 302 29.51 -7.12 22.10
CA PRO A 302 29.15 -7.92 20.93
C PRO A 302 29.48 -9.40 21.14
N VAL A 303 28.54 -10.30 20.78
CA VAL A 303 28.79 -11.74 20.79
C VAL A 303 29.77 -12.15 19.69
N LEU A 304 29.75 -11.45 18.54
CA LEU A 304 30.74 -11.60 17.48
C LEU A 304 31.77 -10.48 17.64
N SER A 305 32.87 -10.75 18.32
CA SER A 305 33.90 -9.75 18.60
C SER A 305 34.91 -9.62 17.46
N LYS A 306 35.34 -10.75 16.87
CA LYS A 306 36.36 -10.80 15.81
C LYS A 306 36.01 -11.89 14.80
N ALA A 307 36.24 -11.58 13.52
CA ALA A 307 36.14 -12.54 12.43
C ALA A 307 37.42 -12.48 11.59
N ARG A 308 38.28 -13.51 11.69
CA ARG A 308 39.57 -13.54 10.99
C ARG A 308 39.63 -14.65 9.96
N MET A 309 40.11 -14.33 8.77
CA MET A 309 40.42 -15.32 7.73
C MET A 309 41.59 -16.21 8.12
N ILE A 310 41.48 -17.51 7.81
CA ILE A 310 42.57 -18.49 7.92
C ILE A 310 43.16 -18.71 6.52
N SER A 311 42.35 -19.26 5.60
CA SER A 311 42.75 -19.38 4.20
C SER A 311 42.55 -18.06 3.47
N LYS A 312 43.63 -17.50 2.93
CA LYS A 312 43.60 -16.24 2.18
C LYS A 312 43.52 -16.53 0.67
N PRO A 313 43.06 -15.57 -0.15
CA PRO A 313 43.09 -15.72 -1.61
C PRO A 313 44.46 -16.10 -2.16
N THR A 314 45.51 -15.52 -1.57
CA THR A 314 46.92 -15.75 -1.94
C THR A 314 47.45 -17.11 -1.49
N LYS A 315 46.92 -17.67 -0.40
CA LYS A 315 47.36 -18.95 0.14
C LYS A 315 46.18 -19.69 0.77
N ARG A 316 45.76 -20.76 0.09
CA ARG A 316 44.70 -21.67 0.56
C ARG A 316 45.32 -22.81 1.33
N ILE A 317 44.79 -23.09 2.51
CA ILE A 317 45.28 -24.15 3.38
C ILE A 317 44.25 -25.28 3.36
N LEU A 318 44.70 -26.52 3.24
CA LEU A 318 43.85 -27.71 3.35
C LEU A 318 44.30 -28.51 4.57
N LEU A 319 43.35 -28.92 5.40
CA LEU A 319 43.60 -29.71 6.59
C LEU A 319 42.92 -31.07 6.47
N SER A 320 43.64 -32.12 6.85
CA SER A 320 43.06 -33.45 7.02
C SER A 320 42.16 -33.49 8.26
N SER A 321 41.30 -34.50 8.36
CA SER A 321 40.47 -34.70 9.56
C SER A 321 41.29 -34.88 10.84
N ARG A 322 42.47 -35.52 10.72
CA ARG A 322 43.42 -35.67 11.85
C ARG A 322 43.99 -34.33 12.29
N ASP A 323 44.32 -33.46 11.34
CA ASP A 323 44.85 -32.13 11.61
C ASP A 323 43.79 -31.20 12.22
N LEU A 324 42.55 -31.23 11.71
CA LEU A 324 41.42 -30.54 12.32
C LEU A 324 41.20 -31.01 13.76
N GLY A 325 41.29 -32.32 14.02
CA GLY A 325 41.22 -32.88 15.37
C GLY A 325 42.36 -32.41 16.29
N ARG A 326 43.56 -32.14 15.77
CA ARG A 326 44.65 -31.52 16.54
C ARG A 326 44.32 -30.08 16.90
N VAL A 327 43.90 -29.28 15.91
CA VAL A 327 43.53 -27.86 16.08
C VAL A 327 42.42 -27.66 17.12
N VAL A 328 41.39 -28.50 17.06
CA VAL A 328 40.26 -28.50 18.01
C VAL A 328 40.70 -28.85 19.44
N ARG A 329 41.69 -29.72 19.59
CA ARG A 329 42.27 -30.13 20.89
C ARG A 329 43.36 -29.18 21.41
N GLY A 330 43.48 -27.98 20.85
CA GLY A 330 44.46 -27.01 21.30
C GLY A 330 45.88 -27.22 20.77
N HIS A 331 46.10 -28.13 19.81
CA HIS A 331 47.41 -28.37 19.21
C HIS A 331 47.53 -27.69 17.84
N GLN A 332 48.71 -27.19 17.51
CA GLN A 332 48.97 -26.60 16.19
C GLN A 332 48.99 -27.68 15.10
N ALA A 333 48.41 -27.38 13.93
CA ALA A 333 48.51 -28.22 12.74
C ALA A 333 49.02 -27.40 11.55
N GLY A 334 50.25 -27.67 11.14
CA GLY A 334 50.94 -26.87 10.13
C GLY A 334 51.01 -25.39 10.54
N GLU A 335 50.48 -24.52 9.70
CA GLU A 335 50.43 -23.06 9.94
C GLU A 335 49.18 -22.60 10.70
N VAL A 336 48.20 -23.49 10.89
CA VAL A 336 46.93 -23.13 11.53
C VAL A 336 47.10 -23.23 13.04
N LYS A 337 47.05 -22.07 13.70
CA LYS A 337 47.06 -21.97 15.16
C LYS A 337 45.87 -22.70 15.77
N PRO A 338 46.05 -23.34 16.94
CA PRO A 338 44.98 -24.02 17.64
C PRO A 338 43.82 -23.11 18.01
N LEU A 339 42.65 -23.71 18.27
CA LEU A 339 41.53 -23.02 18.91
C LEU A 339 41.83 -22.94 20.40
N THR A 340 42.06 -21.73 20.91
CA THR A 340 42.44 -21.51 22.32
C THR A 340 41.39 -20.73 23.09
N GLN A 341 40.53 -19.99 22.40
CA GLN A 341 39.51 -19.17 23.03
C GLN A 341 38.22 -19.97 23.23
N ILE A 342 37.61 -19.76 24.39
CA ILE A 342 36.30 -20.35 24.72
C ILE A 342 35.26 -19.71 23.80
N GLY A 343 34.45 -20.54 23.14
CA GLY A 343 33.48 -20.08 22.15
C GLY A 343 34.06 -19.81 20.75
N GLU A 344 35.38 -19.91 20.55
CA GLU A 344 35.99 -19.77 19.22
C GLU A 344 35.55 -20.92 18.31
N ILE A 345 35.00 -20.55 17.15
CA ILE A 345 34.63 -21.49 16.10
C ILE A 345 35.54 -21.31 14.90
N MET A 346 35.73 -22.39 14.15
CA MET A 346 36.40 -22.37 12.86
C MET A 346 35.46 -22.93 11.81
N ALA A 347 35.12 -22.11 10.82
CA ALA A 347 34.34 -22.54 9.67
C ALA A 347 35.26 -23.22 8.65
N VAL A 348 34.88 -24.41 8.20
CA VAL A 348 35.63 -25.25 7.26
C VAL A 348 34.76 -25.51 6.04
N SER A 349 35.31 -25.26 4.85
CA SER A 349 34.74 -25.63 3.57
C SER A 349 35.02 -27.11 3.30
N THR A 350 33.98 -27.92 3.23
CA THR A 350 34.06 -29.36 2.93
C THR A 350 33.21 -29.70 1.70
N ASP A 351 33.31 -30.93 1.21
CA ASP A 351 32.46 -31.43 0.11
C ASP A 351 30.97 -31.50 0.48
N LYS A 352 30.65 -31.55 1.79
CA LYS A 352 29.28 -31.55 2.32
C LYS A 352 28.77 -30.16 2.68
N GLY A 353 29.49 -29.10 2.31
CA GLY A 353 29.17 -27.71 2.62
C GLY A 353 30.06 -27.12 3.71
N ILE A 354 29.67 -25.94 4.21
CA ILE A 354 30.41 -25.27 5.30
C ILE A 354 29.99 -25.87 6.62
N MET A 355 30.98 -26.32 7.38
CA MET A 355 30.81 -27.01 8.65
C MET A 355 31.75 -26.42 9.68
N GLU A 356 31.45 -26.64 10.95
CA GLU A 356 32.33 -26.22 12.04
C GLU A 356 33.45 -27.27 12.24
N ALA A 357 34.63 -26.84 12.71
CA ALA A 357 35.81 -27.70 12.79
C ALA A 357 35.65 -28.91 13.72
N ARG A 358 34.92 -28.80 14.84
CA ARG A 358 34.57 -29.94 15.71
C ARG A 358 33.62 -30.90 15.00
N GLU A 359 32.61 -30.40 14.30
CA GLU A 359 31.70 -31.23 13.48
C GLU A 359 32.46 -31.98 12.38
N CYS A 360 33.46 -31.35 11.77
CA CYS A 360 34.34 -31.99 10.78
C CYS A 360 35.22 -33.08 11.42
N ALA A 361 35.81 -32.81 12.58
CA ALA A 361 36.64 -33.76 13.30
C ALA A 361 35.83 -35.00 13.73
N GLU A 362 34.60 -34.81 14.20
CA GLU A 362 33.67 -35.87 14.60
C GLU A 362 33.29 -36.75 13.40
N ARG A 363 32.92 -36.15 12.27
CA ARG A 363 32.56 -36.87 11.04
C ARG A 363 33.76 -37.41 10.25
N ARG A 364 34.99 -37.14 10.72
CA ARG A 364 36.26 -37.50 10.08
C ARG A 364 36.41 -36.95 8.65
N ILE A 365 35.89 -35.73 8.42
CA ILE A 365 35.95 -35.04 7.12
C ILE A 365 37.02 -33.95 7.19
N GLY A 366 37.89 -33.88 6.17
CA GLY A 366 38.86 -32.81 6.00
C GLY A 366 38.28 -31.62 5.22
N GLY A 367 39.04 -30.54 5.09
CA GLY A 367 38.60 -29.41 4.28
C GLY A 367 39.49 -28.19 4.38
N MET A 368 39.05 -27.11 3.76
CA MET A 368 39.73 -25.82 3.78
C MET A 368 39.21 -24.97 4.94
N PRO A 369 39.99 -24.70 6.00
CA PRO A 369 39.60 -23.73 7.03
C PRO A 369 39.46 -22.34 6.42
N LEU A 370 38.27 -21.76 6.53
CA LEU A 370 37.90 -20.47 5.93
C LEU A 370 38.25 -19.31 6.86
N CYS A 371 37.56 -19.25 7.99
CA CYS A 371 37.69 -18.19 8.98
C CYS A 371 37.45 -18.74 10.40
N ARG A 372 37.93 -17.97 11.37
CA ARG A 372 37.70 -18.16 12.80
C ARG A 372 36.89 -16.98 13.32
N VAL A 373 35.93 -17.26 14.17
CA VAL A 373 35.00 -16.27 14.74
C VAL A 373 34.86 -16.51 16.23
N TRP A 374 34.91 -15.44 17.03
CA TRP A 374 34.74 -15.46 18.48
C TRP A 374 34.30 -14.09 19.01
#